data_AF-A0A059WKD1-F1
#
_entry.id   AF-A0A059WKD1-F1
#
_cell.length_a   1.000
_cell.length_b   1.000
_cell.length_c   1.000
_cell.angle_alpha   90.00
_cell.angle_beta   90.00
_cell.angle_gamma   90.00
#
_symmetry.space_group_name_H-M   'P 1'
#
loop_
_entity.id
_entity.type
_entity.pdbx_description
1 polymer ?
#
loop_
_entity_poly.entity_id
_entity_poly.type
_entity_poly.pdbx_seq_one_letter_code
_entity_poly.pdbx_strand_id
1 'polypeptide(L)'
;MKLLTVAVALTLCLCSVAADVHVKVGEKSFPLEAVKRLKELTDLDGHVSPHLTAANVAAVCADPLMPQVFQAACQENAAAIVFSKLVYIITPLDLCEICANPSCYGCLN
;
A
#
# COMPACT_ATOMS: atom_id res chain seq x y z
N MET A 1 29.54 -30.99 5.26
CA MET A 1 28.21 -31.27 4.65
C MET A 1 27.06 -30.90 5.58
N LYS A 2 26.95 -31.47 6.79
CA LYS A 2 25.87 -31.17 7.76
C LYS A 2 25.69 -29.68 8.11
N LEU A 3 26.80 -28.95 8.30
CA LEU A 3 26.79 -27.51 8.60
C LEU A 3 26.25 -26.66 7.43
N LEU A 4 26.57 -27.05 6.18
CA LEU A 4 26.01 -26.36 5.01
C LEU A 4 24.51 -26.61 4.89
N THR A 5 24.05 -27.84 5.17
CA THR A 5 22.62 -28.17 5.13
C THR A 5 21.84 -27.40 6.19
N VAL A 6 22.39 -27.27 7.40
CA VAL A 6 21.78 -26.47 8.48
C VAL A 6 21.77 -24.99 8.12
N ALA A 7 22.87 -24.45 7.57
CA ALA A 7 22.93 -23.05 7.15
C ALA A 7 21.91 -22.74 6.03
N VAL A 8 21.82 -23.61 5.02
CA VAL A 8 20.86 -23.49 3.92
C VAL A 8 19.41 -23.59 4.41
N ALA A 9 19.12 -24.53 5.32
CA ALA A 9 17.80 -24.66 5.93
C ALA A 9 17.43 -23.44 6.79
N LEU A 10 18.39 -22.87 7.54
CA LEU A 10 18.18 -21.64 8.31
C LEU A 10 17.88 -20.45 7.40
N THR A 11 18.63 -20.30 6.30
CA THR A 11 18.40 -19.22 5.33
C THR A 11 17.05 -19.35 4.62
N LEU A 12 16.65 -20.56 4.23
CA LEU A 12 15.34 -20.82 3.60
C LEU A 12 14.18 -20.56 4.58
N CYS A 13 14.37 -20.87 5.86
CA CYS A 13 13.37 -20.61 6.91
C CYS A 13 13.26 -19.12 7.26
N LEU A 14 14.33 -18.34 7.14
CA LEU A 14 14.32 -16.88 7.33
C LEU A 14 13.73 -16.14 6.13
N CYS A 15 13.68 -16.77 4.94
CA CYS A 15 13.01 -16.24 3.76
C CYS A 15 11.49 -16.51 3.74
N SER A 16 10.91 -17.02 4.83
CA SER A 16 9.47 -17.30 4.89
C SER A 16 8.67 -16.00 4.88
N VAL A 17 8.25 -15.64 3.66
CA VAL A 17 7.04 -14.90 3.32
C VAL A 17 6.94 -13.53 4.00
N ALA A 18 7.55 -12.53 3.37
CA ALA A 18 6.86 -11.24 3.33
C ALA A 18 5.57 -11.49 2.55
N ALA A 19 4.43 -11.53 3.24
CA ALA A 19 3.15 -11.51 2.55
C ALA A 19 3.08 -10.19 1.80
N ASP A 20 3.23 -10.26 0.48
CA ASP A 20 3.09 -9.10 -0.40
C ASP A 20 1.59 -8.81 -0.48
N VAL A 21 1.08 -8.11 0.54
CA VAL A 21 -0.33 -7.74 0.60
C VAL A 21 -0.55 -6.60 -0.37
N HIS A 22 -1.58 -6.72 -1.21
CA HIS A 22 -1.99 -5.70 -2.14
C HIS A 22 -3.37 -5.16 -1.80
N VAL A 23 -3.62 -3.90 -2.09
CA VAL A 23 -4.92 -3.25 -1.97
C VAL A 23 -5.50 -3.03 -3.36
N LYS A 24 -6.72 -3.52 -3.59
CA LYS A 24 -7.40 -3.44 -4.88
C LYS A 24 -8.50 -2.38 -4.90
N VAL A 25 -8.51 -1.55 -5.93
CA VAL A 25 -9.57 -0.58 -6.23
C VAL A 25 -9.99 -0.73 -7.70
N GLY A 26 -11.18 -1.30 -7.93
CA GLY A 26 -11.59 -1.68 -9.29
C GLY A 26 -10.62 -2.71 -9.86
N GLU A 27 -10.07 -2.45 -11.04
CA GLU A 27 -9.08 -3.33 -11.68
C GLU A 27 -7.62 -3.02 -11.28
N LYS A 28 -7.39 -1.99 -10.47
CA LYS A 28 -6.04 -1.57 -10.06
C LYS A 28 -5.65 -2.22 -8.74
N SER A 29 -4.39 -2.65 -8.65
CA SER A 29 -3.80 -3.27 -7.45
C SER A 29 -2.53 -2.52 -7.07
N PHE A 30 -2.37 -2.21 -5.78
CA PHE A 30 -1.21 -1.49 -5.26
C PHE A 30 -0.64 -2.21 -4.05
N PRO A 31 0.70 -2.28 -3.90
CA PRO A 31 1.30 -2.89 -2.72
C PRO A 31 0.94 -2.12 -1.45
N LEU A 32 0.56 -2.83 -0.39
CA LEU A 32 0.10 -2.24 0.88
C LEU A 32 1.07 -1.20 1.42
N GLU A 33 2.37 -1.50 1.37
CA GLU A 33 3.41 -0.58 1.84
C GLU A 33 3.41 0.76 1.08
N ALA A 34 3.15 0.76 -0.24
CA ALA A 34 3.01 2.01 -0.97
C ALA A 34 1.72 2.76 -0.55
N VAL A 35 0.63 2.04 -0.29
CA VAL A 35 -0.63 2.66 0.14
C VAL A 35 -0.52 3.26 1.55
N LYS A 36 0.26 2.64 2.45
CA LYS A 36 0.61 3.22 3.75
C LYS A 36 1.38 4.54 3.59
N ARG A 37 2.37 4.57 2.69
CA ARG A 37 3.10 5.82 2.36
C ARG A 37 2.18 6.88 1.76
N LEU A 38 1.25 6.50 0.89
CA LEU A 38 0.23 7.41 0.39
C LEU A 38 -0.59 8.00 1.55
N LYS A 39 -1.04 7.17 2.49
CA LYS A 39 -1.79 7.64 3.66
C LYS A 39 -0.97 8.59 4.54
N GLU A 40 0.31 8.30 4.78
CA GLU A 40 1.22 9.20 5.50
C GLU A 40 1.30 10.57 4.80
N LEU A 41 1.51 10.59 3.48
CA LEU A 41 1.57 11.83 2.69
C LEU A 41 0.25 12.61 2.73
N THR A 42 -0.89 11.93 2.79
CA THR A 42 -2.20 12.59 2.91
C THR A 42 -2.53 13.04 4.33
N ASP A 43 -2.04 12.36 5.36
CA ASP A 43 -2.31 12.68 6.76
C ASP A 43 -1.41 13.83 7.26
N LEU A 44 -0.26 14.10 6.62
CA LEU A 44 0.63 15.22 6.94
C LEU A 44 -0.04 16.61 6.83
N ASP A 45 -1.13 16.72 6.06
CA ASP A 45 -1.97 17.93 5.97
C ASP A 45 -2.98 18.08 7.15
N GLY A 46 -2.91 17.21 8.17
CA GLY A 46 -3.44 17.45 9.52
C GLY A 46 -4.94 17.24 9.72
N HIS A 47 -5.77 17.16 8.67
CA HIS A 47 -7.17 16.75 8.78
C HIS A 47 -7.77 16.41 7.40
N VAL A 48 -7.11 15.53 6.65
CA VAL A 48 -7.64 15.14 5.34
C VAL A 48 -8.78 14.14 5.56
N SER A 49 -10.00 14.66 5.43
CA SER A 49 -11.19 13.86 5.19
C SER A 49 -10.85 12.73 4.20
N PRO A 50 -11.39 11.51 4.36
CA PRO A 50 -11.13 10.41 3.42
C PRO A 50 -11.44 10.77 1.95
N HIS A 51 -12.09 11.90 1.69
CA HIS A 51 -12.20 12.54 0.39
C HIS A 51 -11.06 13.54 0.12
N LEU A 52 -10.07 13.08 -0.65
CA LEU A 52 -9.03 13.93 -1.22
C LEU A 52 -9.61 14.82 -2.33
N THR A 53 -9.27 16.11 -2.30
CA THR A 53 -9.57 17.03 -3.41
C THR A 53 -8.53 16.90 -4.52
N ALA A 54 -8.83 17.41 -5.72
CA ALA A 54 -7.86 17.45 -6.82
C ALA A 54 -6.57 18.23 -6.45
N ALA A 55 -6.69 19.27 -5.61
CA ALA A 55 -5.53 20.03 -5.14
C ALA A 55 -4.65 19.21 -4.20
N ASN A 56 -5.25 18.47 -3.25
CA ASN A 56 -4.49 17.57 -2.36
C ASN A 56 -3.77 16.49 -3.17
N VAL A 57 -4.42 15.93 -4.19
CA VAL A 57 -3.80 14.92 -5.06
C VAL A 57 -2.64 15.51 -5.85
N ALA A 58 -2.78 16.72 -6.40
CA ALA A 58 -1.70 17.37 -7.12
C ALA A 58 -0.48 17.61 -6.20
N ALA A 59 -0.71 18.03 -4.95
CA ALA A 59 0.34 18.19 -3.96
C ALA A 59 1.04 16.86 -3.64
N VAL A 60 0.26 15.81 -3.34
CA VAL A 60 0.79 14.47 -3.03
C VAL A 60 1.52 13.85 -4.23
N CYS A 61 1.01 14.04 -5.45
CA CYS A 61 1.66 13.57 -6.68
C CYS A 61 2.95 14.33 -7.02
N ALA A 62 3.12 15.55 -6.52
CA ALA A 62 4.34 16.34 -6.67
C ALA A 62 5.36 16.07 -5.53
N ASP A 63 4.96 15.33 -4.49
CA ASP A 63 5.84 15.01 -3.38
C ASP A 63 6.99 14.09 -3.83
N PRO A 64 8.27 14.42 -3.55
CA PRO A 64 9.41 13.61 -3.97
C PRO A 64 9.45 12.22 -3.33
N LEU A 65 8.72 11.99 -2.24
CA LEU A 65 8.58 10.71 -1.56
C LEU A 65 7.39 9.88 -2.10
N MET A 66 6.64 10.40 -3.07
CA MET A 66 5.52 9.70 -3.67
C MET A 66 5.96 8.39 -4.32
N PRO A 67 5.38 7.22 -3.94
CA PRO A 67 5.78 5.94 -4.51
C PRO A 67 5.56 5.86 -6.02
N GLN A 68 6.56 5.36 -6.75
CA GLN A 68 6.56 5.29 -8.23
C GLN A 68 5.36 4.52 -8.80
N VAL A 69 4.83 3.54 -8.06
CA VAL A 69 3.65 2.76 -8.46
C VAL A 69 2.38 3.60 -8.67
N PHE A 70 2.32 4.81 -8.10
CA PHE A 70 1.19 5.72 -8.27
C PHE A 70 1.37 6.70 -9.43
N GLN A 71 2.51 6.71 -10.13
CA GLN A 71 2.77 7.68 -11.19
C GLN A 71 1.73 7.63 -12.32
N ALA A 72 1.31 6.42 -12.71
CA ALA A 72 0.23 6.24 -13.68
C ALA A 72 -1.11 6.77 -13.13
N ALA A 73 -1.42 6.50 -11.86
CA ALA A 73 -2.64 7.00 -11.22
C ALA A 73 -2.66 8.53 -11.12
N CYS A 74 -1.51 9.17 -10.87
CA CYS A 74 -1.38 10.63 -10.83
C CYS A 74 -1.69 11.33 -12.16
N GLN A 75 -1.60 10.61 -13.29
CA GLN A 75 -1.93 11.15 -14.61
C GLN A 75 -3.42 10.98 -14.97
N GLU A 76 -4.19 10.24 -14.16
CA GLU A 76 -5.60 10.00 -14.41
C GLU A 76 -6.48 11.11 -13.81
N ASN A 77 -7.52 11.51 -14.54
CA ASN A 77 -8.55 12.44 -14.02
C ASN A 77 -9.25 11.90 -12.76
N ALA A 78 -9.23 10.58 -12.54
CA ALA A 78 -9.86 9.92 -11.40
C ALA A 78 -8.91 9.70 -10.20
N ALA A 79 -7.69 10.25 -10.23
CA ALA A 79 -6.67 10.06 -9.19
C ALA A 79 -7.21 10.33 -7.77
N ALA A 80 -7.98 11.42 -7.60
CA ALA A 80 -8.62 11.77 -6.34
C ALA A 80 -9.53 10.67 -5.79
N ILE A 81 -10.33 10.06 -6.65
CA ILE A 81 -11.25 8.99 -6.26
C ILE A 81 -10.47 7.74 -5.89
N VAL A 82 -9.44 7.39 -6.67
CA VAL A 82 -8.60 6.22 -6.42
C VAL A 82 -7.87 6.36 -5.08
N PHE A 83 -7.18 7.48 -4.86
CA PHE A 83 -6.42 7.70 -3.62
C PHE A 83 -7.33 7.80 -2.40
N SER A 84 -8.49 8.46 -2.52
CA SER A 84 -9.50 8.50 -1.45
C SER A 84 -9.93 7.10 -1.04
N LYS A 85 -10.23 6.23 -2.02
CA LYS A 85 -10.62 4.85 -1.75
C LYS A 85 -9.49 4.05 -1.12
N LEU A 86 -8.27 4.20 -1.62
CA LEU A 86 -7.10 3.51 -1.08
C LEU A 86 -6.87 3.87 0.39
N VAL A 87 -6.84 5.16 0.73
CA VAL A 87 -6.67 5.64 2.11
C VAL A 87 -7.83 5.16 3.00
N TYR A 88 -9.06 5.20 2.49
CA TYR A 88 -10.23 4.70 3.21
C TYR A 88 -10.14 3.20 3.52
N ILE A 89 -9.74 2.37 2.55
CA ILE A 89 -9.63 0.90 2.71
C ILE A 89 -8.65 0.53 3.81
N ILE A 90 -7.51 1.23 3.89
CA ILE A 90 -6.47 0.99 4.90
C ILE A 90 -6.67 1.83 6.17
N THR A 91 -7.86 2.36 6.42
CA THR A 91 -8.14 3.10 7.66
C THR A 91 -9.18 2.34 8.50
N PRO A 92 -8.83 1.84 9.70
CA PRO A 92 -7.50 1.87 10.32
C PRO A 92 -6.46 0.98 9.61
N LEU A 93 -5.16 1.26 9.81
CA LEU A 93 -4.03 0.68 9.08
C LEU A 93 -3.94 -0.85 9.18
N ASP A 94 -4.36 -1.39 10.31
CA ASP A 94 -4.30 -2.80 10.62
C ASP A 94 -5.23 -3.64 9.75
N LEU A 95 -6.30 -3.08 9.16
CA LEU A 95 -7.29 -3.83 8.39
C LEU A 95 -6.70 -4.69 7.27
N CYS A 96 -5.67 -4.22 6.58
CA CYS A 96 -4.97 -5.03 5.56
C CYS A 96 -3.82 -5.87 6.13
N GLU A 97 -3.27 -5.51 7.29
CA GLU A 97 -2.21 -6.29 7.95
C GLU A 97 -2.76 -7.57 8.57
N ILE A 98 -3.96 -7.48 9.16
CA ILE A 98 -4.68 -8.63 9.73
C ILE A 98 -5.66 -9.26 8.74
N CYS A 99 -5.60 -8.85 7.47
CA CYS A 99 -6.41 -9.44 6.40
C CYS A 99 -7.93 -9.40 6.67
N ALA A 100 -8.40 -8.34 7.34
CA ALA A 100 -9.79 -8.17 7.75
C ALA A 100 -10.65 -7.38 6.75
N ASN A 101 -10.03 -6.77 5.73
CA ASN A 101 -10.74 -6.06 4.67
C ASN A 101 -10.63 -6.81 3.33
N PRO A 102 -11.76 -7.10 2.64
CA PRO A 102 -11.78 -7.89 1.41
C PRO A 102 -11.09 -7.22 0.21
N SER A 103 -10.79 -5.93 0.30
CA SER A 103 -9.98 -5.23 -0.69
C SER A 103 -8.49 -5.55 -0.58
N CYS A 104 -8.06 -6.24 0.48
CA CYS A 104 -6.67 -6.65 0.70
C CYS A 104 -6.45 -8.09 0.20
N TYR A 105 -5.49 -8.30 -0.69
CA TYR A 105 -5.17 -9.56 -1.37
C TYR A 105 -3.74 -9.99 -1.05
N GLY A 106 -3.40 -11.27 -1.27
CA GLY A 106 -2.05 -11.79 -0.99
C GLY A 106 -1.84 -12.28 0.44
N CYS A 107 -2.89 -12.26 1.26
CA CYS A 107 -2.91 -12.87 2.58
C CYS A 107 -2.80 -14.40 2.50
N LEU A 108 -1.97 -15.01 3.37
CA LEU A 108 -1.97 -16.45 3.57
C LEU A 108 -3.16 -16.82 4.45
N ASN A 109 -3.95 -17.80 3.99
CA ASN A 109 -5.01 -18.44 4.79
C ASN A 109 -4.44 -19.36 5.86
#